data_AF-A0A382ISV4-F1
#
_entry.id   AF-A0A382ISV4-F1
#
_cell.length_a   1.000
_cell.length_b   1.000
_cell.length_c   1.000
_cell.angle_alpha   90.00
_cell.angle_beta   90.00
_cell.angle_gamma   90.00
#
_symmetry.space_group_name_H-M   'P 1'
#
loop_
_entity.id
_entity.type
_entity.pdbx_description
1 polymer ?
#
loop_
_entity_poly.entity_id
_entity_poly.type
_entity_poly.pdbx_seq_one_letter_code
_entity_poly.pdbx_strand_id
1 'polypeptide(L)'
;MIDILEDNLGVDGIGGLALMIWLGCGVLGLIGSMIYIPQKRKQERITELENAWPDVLADLAEELRAGMGVESALDAIANSRKDQMGLRLRDAVNDMRDNGFGKAMTNFAKKSESPMISRIVSILNVALASSGSIATTLEKISDEFWEIYMLKKERLIKTQSNANFILWFGSVACPVILGAIVAIFGGDI
;
A
#
# COMPACT_ATOMS: atom_id res chain seq x y z
N MET A 1 -39.43 24.80 1.51
CA MET A 1 -38.31 24.15 2.24
C MET A 1 -37.00 24.31 1.47
N ILE A 2 -37.05 24.28 0.13
CA ILE A 2 -35.90 24.61 -0.75
C ILE A 2 -35.56 26.11 -0.66
N ASP A 3 -36.57 26.98 -0.62
CA ASP A 3 -36.38 28.44 -0.54
C ASP A 3 -35.66 28.92 0.75
N ILE A 4 -35.76 28.16 1.84
CA ILE A 4 -35.09 28.48 3.13
C ILE A 4 -33.59 28.18 3.06
N LEU A 5 -33.18 27.25 2.19
CA LEU A 5 -31.76 26.93 1.97
C LEU A 5 -31.09 27.91 1.01
N GLU A 6 -31.85 28.49 0.09
CA GLU A 6 -31.38 29.48 -0.89
C GLU A 6 -31.01 30.81 -0.23
N ASP A 7 -31.86 31.29 0.68
CA ASP A 7 -31.69 32.53 1.46
C ASP A 7 -30.51 32.45 2.46
N ASN A 8 -30.30 31.29 3.10
CA ASN A 8 -29.23 31.10 4.09
C ASN A 8 -27.83 30.88 3.46
N LEU A 9 -27.77 30.57 2.16
CA LEU A 9 -26.53 30.39 1.41
C LEU A 9 -26.18 31.59 0.50
N GLY A 10 -27.00 32.66 0.52
CA GLY A 10 -26.71 33.91 -0.20
C GLY A 10 -26.59 33.71 -1.71
N VAL A 11 -27.51 32.94 -2.26
CA VAL A 11 -27.44 32.35 -3.60
C VAL A 11 -28.71 32.71 -4.40
N ASP A 12 -29.12 33.97 -4.32
CA ASP A 12 -30.23 34.51 -5.13
C ASP A 12 -29.84 34.49 -6.62
N GLY A 13 -30.30 33.46 -7.34
CA GLY A 13 -30.09 33.33 -8.80
C GLY A 13 -29.54 31.98 -9.26
N ILE A 14 -29.17 31.08 -8.35
CA ILE A 14 -28.79 29.72 -8.75
C ILE A 14 -30.07 28.91 -8.93
N GLY A 15 -30.56 28.81 -10.17
CA GLY A 15 -31.72 27.95 -10.48
C GLY A 15 -31.57 26.59 -9.78
N GLY A 16 -32.59 26.17 -9.01
CA GLY A 16 -32.48 25.07 -8.03
C GLY A 16 -31.90 23.74 -8.54
N LEU A 17 -31.89 23.52 -9.85
CA LEU A 17 -31.18 22.43 -10.51
C LEU A 17 -29.65 22.49 -10.33
N ALA A 18 -29.02 23.67 -10.40
CA ALA A 18 -27.58 23.84 -10.22
C ALA A 18 -27.15 23.64 -8.75
N LEU A 19 -27.98 24.07 -7.79
CA LEU A 19 -27.79 23.76 -6.37
C LEU A 19 -27.85 22.25 -6.10
N MET A 20 -28.78 21.54 -6.75
CA MET A 20 -28.86 20.07 -6.67
C MET A 20 -27.62 19.37 -7.24
N ILE A 21 -27.11 19.83 -8.39
CA ILE A 21 -25.90 19.25 -9.01
C ILE A 21 -24.67 19.51 -8.14
N TRP A 22 -24.54 20.70 -7.54
CA TRP A 22 -23.42 21.05 -6.66
C TRP A 22 -23.41 20.21 -5.39
N LEU A 23 -24.56 20.04 -4.74
CA LEU A 23 -24.70 19.14 -3.58
C LEU A 23 -24.46 17.68 -3.96
N GLY A 24 -24.94 17.23 -5.13
CA GLY A 24 -24.72 15.87 -5.62
C GLY A 24 -23.24 15.56 -5.86
N CYS A 25 -22.50 16.46 -6.49
CA CYS A 25 -21.05 16.32 -6.69
C CYS A 25 -20.26 16.38 -5.37
N GLY A 26 -20.66 17.25 -4.43
CA GLY A 26 -20.05 17.32 -3.10
C GLY A 26 -20.20 16.03 -2.32
N VAL A 27 -21.40 15.43 -2.33
CA VAL A 27 -21.68 14.16 -1.65
C VAL A 27 -20.91 13.00 -2.30
N LEU A 28 -20.83 12.94 -3.63
CA LEU A 28 -20.04 11.91 -4.33
C LEU A 28 -18.54 12.03 -4.04
N GLY A 29 -18.01 13.24 -3.94
CA GLY A 29 -16.62 13.48 -3.53
C GLY A 29 -16.32 13.00 -2.11
N LEU A 30 -17.23 13.25 -1.17
CA LEU A 30 -17.10 12.79 0.21
C LEU A 30 -17.14 11.26 0.31
N ILE A 31 -18.08 10.61 -0.37
CA ILE A 31 -18.19 9.14 -0.43
C ILE A 31 -16.93 8.52 -1.08
N GLY A 32 -16.43 9.12 -2.17
CA GLY A 32 -15.20 8.70 -2.82
C GLY A 32 -13.98 8.81 -1.89
N SER A 33 -13.86 9.91 -1.13
CA SER A 33 -12.77 10.10 -0.16
C SER A 33 -12.81 9.07 0.97
N MET A 34 -14.02 8.72 1.44
CA MET A 34 -14.22 7.79 2.55
C MET A 34 -13.77 6.36 2.20
N ILE A 35 -13.90 5.96 0.93
CA ILE A 35 -13.42 4.65 0.44
C ILE A 35 -11.92 4.67 0.11
N TYR A 36 -11.42 5.80 -0.40
CA TYR A 36 -10.02 5.91 -0.84
C TYR A 36 -9.00 5.96 0.31
N ILE A 37 -9.30 6.68 1.39
CA ILE A 37 -8.41 6.83 2.56
C ILE A 37 -8.01 5.48 3.19
N PRO A 38 -8.93 4.55 3.52
CA PRO A 38 -8.55 3.28 4.13
C PRO A 38 -7.76 2.38 3.16
N GLN A 39 -8.06 2.42 1.87
CA GLN A 39 -7.31 1.66 0.86
C GLN A 39 -5.86 2.13 0.75
N LYS A 40 -5.63 3.45 0.71
CA LYS A 40 -4.29 4.02 0.64
C LYS A 40 -3.44 3.64 1.87
N ARG A 41 -4.00 3.74 3.07
CA ARG A 41 -3.29 3.36 4.32
C ARG A 41 -2.97 1.88 4.40
N LYS A 42 -3.79 1.02 3.79
CA LYS A 42 -3.52 -0.42 3.69
C LYS A 42 -2.38 -0.68 2.70
N GLN A 43 -2.41 0.00 1.54
CA GLN A 43 -1.37 -0.09 0.53
C GLN A 43 -0.01 0.38 1.05
N GLU A 44 0.02 1.48 1.81
CA GLU A 44 1.24 2.03 2.43
C GLU A 44 1.87 1.01 3.38
N ARG A 45 1.08 0.39 4.27
CA ARG A 45 1.58 -0.66 5.18
C ARG A 45 2.11 -1.89 4.45
N ILE A 46 1.43 -2.31 3.38
CA ILE A 46 1.89 -3.44 2.55
C ILE A 46 3.21 -3.07 1.86
N THR A 47 3.31 -1.83 1.36
CA THR A 47 4.50 -1.33 0.66
C THR A 47 5.69 -1.25 1.62
N GLU A 48 5.50 -0.79 2.86
CA GLU A 48 6.55 -0.81 3.89
C GLU A 48 7.09 -2.22 4.13
N LEU A 49 6.21 -3.21 4.22
CA LEU A 49 6.61 -4.61 4.36
C LEU A 49 7.34 -5.13 3.11
N GLU A 50 6.83 -4.84 1.91
CA GLU A 50 7.47 -5.24 0.64
C GLU A 50 8.88 -4.64 0.50
N ASN A 51 9.08 -3.40 0.94
CA ASN A 51 10.36 -2.71 0.84
C ASN A 51 11.40 -3.26 1.82
N ALA A 52 10.98 -3.78 2.96
CA ALA A 52 11.85 -4.34 3.99
C ALA A 52 12.34 -5.77 3.66
N TRP A 53 11.61 -6.48 2.79
CA TRP A 53 11.87 -7.89 2.48
C TRP A 53 13.23 -8.17 1.82
N PRO A 54 13.71 -7.40 0.83
CA PRO A 54 15.03 -7.62 0.25
C PRO A 54 16.13 -7.64 1.31
N ASP A 55 16.12 -6.68 2.23
CA ASP A 55 17.08 -6.63 3.34
C ASP A 55 16.98 -7.87 4.24
N VAL A 56 15.77 -8.33 4.57
CA VAL A 56 15.57 -9.57 5.35
C VAL A 56 16.18 -10.78 4.65
N LEU A 57 16.01 -10.90 3.32
CA LEU A 57 16.55 -12.03 2.56
C LEU A 57 18.07 -11.97 2.45
N ALA A 58 18.64 -10.78 2.30
CA ALA A 58 20.08 -10.57 2.27
C ALA A 58 20.73 -10.96 3.62
N ASP A 59 20.18 -10.45 4.74
CA ASP A 59 20.64 -10.80 6.08
C ASP A 59 20.48 -12.32 6.33
N LEU A 60 19.36 -12.90 5.90
CA LEU A 60 19.12 -14.34 6.03
C LEU A 60 20.13 -15.16 5.22
N ALA A 61 20.52 -14.72 4.02
CA ALA A 61 21.55 -15.38 3.23
C ALA A 61 22.92 -15.31 3.91
N GLU A 62 23.26 -14.19 4.52
CA GLU A 62 24.50 -14.01 5.26
C GLU A 62 24.59 -14.95 6.47
N GLU A 63 23.55 -14.99 7.30
CA GLU A 63 23.50 -15.84 8.49
C GLU A 63 23.48 -17.33 8.13
N LEU A 64 22.77 -17.71 7.06
CA LEU A 64 22.77 -19.08 6.56
C LEU A 64 24.13 -19.50 5.99
N ARG A 65 24.87 -18.58 5.33
CA ARG A 65 26.26 -18.83 4.90
C ARG A 65 27.22 -19.00 6.07
N ALA A 66 26.98 -18.29 7.17
CA ALA A 66 27.71 -18.47 8.42
C ALA A 66 27.42 -19.83 9.10
N GLY A 67 26.50 -20.63 8.54
CA GLY A 67 26.15 -21.95 9.02
C GLY A 67 25.04 -21.96 10.07
N MET A 68 24.36 -20.82 10.30
CA MET A 68 23.19 -20.80 11.17
C MET A 68 22.03 -21.59 10.56
N GLY A 69 21.21 -22.19 11.44
CA GLY A 69 19.93 -22.76 11.03
C GLY A 69 18.94 -21.66 10.67
N VAL A 70 18.00 -21.95 9.76
CA VAL A 70 17.03 -20.99 9.22
C VAL A 70 16.18 -20.34 10.31
N GLU A 71 15.71 -21.12 11.28
CA GLU A 71 14.89 -20.60 12.38
C GLU A 71 15.70 -19.67 13.30
N SER A 72 16.95 -20.03 13.61
CA SER A 72 17.85 -19.20 14.41
C SER A 72 18.27 -17.92 13.70
N ALA A 73 18.55 -18.01 12.40
CA ALA A 73 18.89 -16.86 11.56
C ALA A 73 17.74 -15.87 11.49
N LEU A 74 16.52 -16.37 11.28
CA LEU A 74 15.34 -15.51 11.28
C LEU A 74 15.06 -14.90 12.66
N ASP A 75 15.27 -15.62 13.76
CA ASP A 75 15.14 -15.09 15.12
C ASP A 75 16.15 -13.96 15.38
N ALA A 76 17.40 -14.13 14.94
CA ALA A 76 18.43 -13.09 15.05
C ALA A 76 18.03 -11.80 14.30
N ILE A 77 17.58 -11.93 13.05
CA ILE A 77 17.13 -10.81 12.21
C ILE A 77 15.89 -10.13 12.84
N ALA A 78 14.94 -10.93 13.31
CA ALA A 78 13.70 -10.45 13.92
C ALA A 78 13.96 -9.64 15.20
N ASN A 79 14.99 -9.99 15.98
CA ASN A 79 15.39 -9.26 17.18
C ASN A 79 16.28 -8.04 16.90
N SER A 80 17.06 -8.06 15.81
CA SER A 80 17.89 -6.94 15.36
C SER A 80 17.05 -5.77 14.85
N ARG A 81 15.94 -6.08 14.15
CA ARG A 81 15.06 -5.08 13.54
C ARG A 81 14.07 -4.46 14.54
N LYS A 82 13.95 -3.12 14.48
CA LYS A 82 13.00 -2.33 15.31
C LYS A 82 11.79 -1.81 14.53
N ASP A 83 11.71 -2.11 13.24
CA ASP A 83 10.63 -1.67 12.36
C ASP A 83 9.39 -2.60 12.45
N GLN A 84 8.33 -2.23 11.74
CA GLN A 84 7.10 -3.04 11.65
C GLN A 84 7.39 -4.45 11.11
N MET A 85 8.38 -4.60 10.23
CA MET A 85 8.81 -5.91 9.74
C MET A 85 9.39 -6.77 10.88
N GLY A 86 10.28 -6.22 11.72
CA GLY A 86 10.83 -6.94 12.87
C GLY A 86 9.75 -7.48 13.80
N LEU A 87 8.72 -6.69 14.13
CA LEU A 87 7.56 -7.15 14.92
C LEU A 87 6.84 -8.34 14.28
N ARG A 88 6.57 -8.27 12.97
CA ARG A 88 5.87 -9.34 12.24
C ARG A 88 6.74 -10.59 12.09
N LEU A 89 8.05 -10.44 11.95
CA LEU A 89 9.00 -11.55 11.92
C LEU A 89 9.09 -12.25 13.28
N ARG A 90 9.04 -11.52 14.39
CA ARG A 90 9.00 -12.11 15.74
C ARG A 90 7.75 -12.96 15.94
N ASP A 91 6.59 -12.48 15.46
CA ASP A 91 5.36 -13.26 15.46
C ASP A 91 5.49 -14.54 14.62
N ALA A 92 6.16 -14.47 13.46
CA ALA A 92 6.42 -15.64 12.64
C ALA A 92 7.38 -16.62 13.31
N VAL A 93 8.48 -16.15 13.90
CA VAL A 93 9.44 -16.97 14.63
C VAL A 93 8.80 -17.67 15.82
N ASN A 94 7.90 -17.00 16.54
CA ASN A 94 7.10 -17.66 17.58
C ASN A 94 6.22 -18.78 16.99
N ASP A 95 5.54 -18.54 15.87
CA ASP A 95 4.73 -19.57 15.17
C ASP A 95 5.61 -20.73 14.65
N MET A 96 6.88 -20.48 14.31
CA MET A 96 7.82 -21.53 13.87
C MET A 96 8.11 -22.55 14.95
N ARG A 97 8.19 -22.12 16.22
CA ARG A 97 8.48 -23.02 17.35
C ARG A 97 7.39 -24.08 17.53
N ASP A 98 6.14 -23.73 17.20
CA ASP A 98 4.98 -24.62 17.37
C ASP A 98 4.62 -25.39 16.08
N ASN A 99 4.76 -24.76 14.91
CA ASN A 99 4.24 -25.27 13.63
C ASN A 99 5.33 -25.61 12.60
N GLY A 100 6.59 -25.30 12.89
CA GLY A 100 7.73 -25.43 11.98
C GLY A 100 7.83 -24.30 10.94
N PHE A 101 9.04 -24.08 10.43
CA PHE A 101 9.36 -23.01 9.47
C PHE A 101 8.35 -22.83 8.33
N GLY A 102 8.08 -23.90 7.57
CA GLY A 102 7.30 -23.80 6.33
C GLY A 102 5.85 -23.33 6.54
N LYS A 103 5.21 -23.82 7.60
CA LYS A 103 3.82 -23.48 7.93
C LYS A 103 3.72 -22.07 8.52
N ALA A 104 4.63 -21.72 9.42
CA ALA A 104 4.69 -20.38 10.00
C ALA A 104 4.95 -19.31 8.93
N MET A 105 5.86 -19.57 7.99
CA MET A 105 6.15 -18.64 6.91
C MET A 105 4.95 -18.50 5.94
N THR A 106 4.22 -19.59 5.68
CA THR A 106 2.97 -19.55 4.90
C THR A 106 1.89 -18.71 5.60
N ASN A 107 1.79 -18.81 6.93
CA ASN A 107 0.89 -17.98 7.72
C ASN A 107 1.32 -16.50 7.68
N PHE A 108 2.62 -16.22 7.77
CA PHE A 108 3.16 -14.87 7.62
C PHE A 108 2.79 -14.26 6.26
N ALA A 109 2.98 -14.99 5.16
CA ALA A 109 2.59 -14.55 3.83
C ALA A 109 1.10 -14.18 3.72
N LYS A 110 0.22 -15.03 4.27
CA LYS A 110 -1.22 -14.76 4.31
C LYS A 110 -1.56 -13.50 5.11
N LYS A 111 -0.93 -13.31 6.28
CA LYS A 111 -1.13 -12.13 7.13
C LYS A 111 -0.61 -10.83 6.50
N SER A 112 0.38 -10.94 5.62
CA SER A 112 0.96 -9.78 4.95
C SER A 112 0.09 -9.25 3.80
N GLU A 113 -0.87 -10.04 3.31
CA GLU A 113 -1.78 -9.69 2.20
C GLU A 113 -1.08 -9.21 0.92
N SER A 114 0.21 -9.51 0.76
CA SER A 114 1.00 -9.14 -0.41
C SER A 114 1.22 -10.36 -1.32
N PRO A 115 0.88 -10.26 -2.61
CA PRO A 115 1.23 -11.26 -3.61
C PRO A 115 2.73 -11.48 -3.74
N MET A 116 3.54 -10.42 -3.57
CA MET A 116 5.00 -10.48 -3.66
C MET A 116 5.57 -11.34 -2.53
N ILE A 117 5.12 -11.06 -1.30
CA ILE A 117 5.57 -11.77 -0.09
C ILE A 117 5.14 -13.23 -0.15
N SER A 118 3.92 -13.50 -0.61
CA SER A 118 3.44 -14.87 -0.80
C SER A 118 4.30 -15.67 -1.79
N ARG A 119 4.77 -15.03 -2.86
CA ARG A 119 5.66 -15.65 -3.84
C ARG A 119 7.04 -15.92 -3.26
N ILE A 120 7.63 -14.96 -2.54
CA ILE A 120 8.93 -15.11 -1.84
C ILE A 120 8.89 -16.31 -0.91
N VAL A 121 7.90 -16.34 -0.02
CA VAL A 121 7.72 -17.41 0.96
C VAL A 121 7.57 -18.78 0.29
N SER A 122 6.81 -18.86 -0.80
CA SER A 122 6.65 -20.11 -1.55
C SER A 122 7.98 -20.59 -2.11
N ILE A 123 8.79 -19.70 -2.68
CA ILE A 123 10.10 -20.04 -3.23
C ILE A 123 11.04 -20.45 -2.09
N LEU A 124 11.05 -19.71 -0.98
CA LEU A 124 11.86 -20.00 0.19
C LEU A 124 11.56 -21.40 0.74
N ASN A 125 10.28 -21.74 0.90
CA ASN A 125 9.88 -23.08 1.37
C ASN A 125 10.33 -24.18 0.41
N VAL A 126 10.27 -23.96 -0.90
CA VAL A 126 10.75 -24.91 -1.90
C VAL A 126 12.28 -25.04 -1.83
N ALA A 127 13.00 -23.91 -1.73
CA ALA A 127 14.46 -23.87 -1.63
C ALA A 127 14.96 -24.58 -0.36
N LEU A 128 14.26 -24.44 0.75
CA LEU A 128 14.59 -25.14 2.01
C LEU A 128 14.28 -26.63 1.95
N ALA A 129 13.22 -27.03 1.24
CA ALA A 129 12.92 -28.44 1.00
C ALA A 129 13.95 -29.10 0.06
N SER A 130 14.53 -28.34 -0.88
CA SER A 130 15.60 -28.78 -1.77
C SER A 130 16.97 -28.46 -1.17
N SER A 131 17.47 -29.31 -0.28
CA SER A 131 18.73 -29.23 0.48
C SER A 131 20.07 -29.00 -0.29
N GLY A 132 20.05 -28.52 -1.54
CA GLY A 132 21.22 -28.08 -2.29
C GLY A 132 21.47 -26.57 -2.14
N SER A 133 22.37 -26.20 -1.22
CA SER A 133 22.91 -24.84 -1.02
C SER A 133 21.86 -23.73 -0.95
N ILE A 134 21.08 -23.72 0.14
CA ILE A 134 20.09 -22.69 0.47
C ILE A 134 20.67 -21.27 0.33
N ALA A 135 21.94 -21.08 0.72
CA ALA A 135 22.65 -19.81 0.60
C ALA A 135 22.70 -19.28 -0.84
N THR A 136 23.01 -20.12 -1.83
CA THR A 136 23.15 -19.69 -3.23
C THR A 136 21.79 -19.49 -3.91
N THR A 137 20.76 -20.23 -3.49
CA THR A 137 19.38 -19.98 -3.97
C THR A 137 18.82 -18.70 -3.37
N LEU A 138 19.08 -18.42 -2.09
CA LEU A 138 18.60 -17.22 -1.41
C LEU A 138 19.27 -15.95 -1.93
N GLU A 139 20.56 -15.99 -2.28
CA GLU A 139 21.28 -14.87 -2.90
C GLU A 139 20.70 -14.52 -4.28
N LYS A 140 20.43 -15.53 -5.13
CA LYS A 140 19.76 -15.31 -6.42
C LYS A 140 18.38 -14.68 -6.25
N ILE A 141 17.63 -15.09 -5.23
CA ILE A 141 16.37 -14.47 -4.87
C ILE A 141 16.61 -13.04 -4.39
N SER A 142 17.58 -12.76 -3.53
CA SER A 142 17.87 -11.40 -3.07
C SER A 142 18.19 -10.44 -4.24
N ASP A 143 19.07 -10.85 -5.16
CA ASP A 143 19.50 -10.02 -6.29
C ASP A 143 18.38 -9.76 -7.30
N GLU A 144 17.63 -10.79 -7.70
CA GLU A 144 16.49 -10.65 -8.63
C GLU A 144 15.43 -9.71 -8.04
N PHE A 145 15.28 -9.71 -6.71
CA PHE A 145 14.32 -8.85 -6.03
C PHE A 145 14.82 -7.43 -5.83
N TRP A 146 16.12 -7.19 -5.66
CA TRP A 146 16.69 -5.84 -5.67
C TRP A 146 16.42 -5.15 -7.02
N GLU A 147 16.61 -5.88 -8.12
CA GLU A 147 16.34 -5.36 -9.46
C GLU A 147 14.85 -5.10 -9.69
N ILE A 148 13.98 -6.05 -9.33
CA ILE A 148 12.51 -5.88 -9.40
C ILE A 148 12.04 -4.71 -8.52
N TYR A 149 12.59 -4.56 -7.31
CA TYR A 149 12.28 -3.48 -6.40
C TYR A 149 12.65 -2.12 -7.00
N MET A 150 13.86 -1.98 -7.52
CA MET A 150 14.33 -0.75 -8.16
C MET A 150 13.49 -0.40 -9.40
N LEU A 151 13.14 -1.39 -10.23
CA LEU A 151 12.25 -1.22 -11.38
C LEU A 151 10.83 -0.81 -10.97
N LYS A 152 10.28 -1.39 -9.90
CA LYS A 152 8.95 -1.03 -9.37
C LYS A 152 8.95 0.35 -8.74
N LYS A 153 10.04 0.75 -8.06
CA LYS A 153 10.24 2.10 -7.51
C LYS A 153 10.26 3.15 -8.61
N GLU A 154 10.95 2.89 -9.73
CA GLU A 154 10.90 3.76 -10.90
C GLU A 154 9.48 3.89 -11.49
N ARG A 155 8.72 2.79 -11.56
CA ARG A 155 7.33 2.81 -12.04
C ARG A 155 6.38 3.53 -11.09
N LEU A 156 6.51 3.35 -9.77
CA LEU A 156 5.64 4.02 -8.80
C LEU A 156 5.86 5.53 -8.80
N ILE A 157 7.10 5.99 -8.93
CA ILE A 157 7.41 7.43 -9.06
C ILE A 157 6.80 8.00 -10.34
N LYS A 158 6.80 7.24 -11.45
CA LYS A 158 6.23 7.68 -12.73
C LYS A 158 4.70 7.53 -12.84
N THR A 159 4.07 6.59 -12.13
CA THR A 159 2.63 6.27 -12.31
C THR A 159 1.73 6.73 -11.16
N GLN A 160 2.19 6.72 -9.90
CA GLN A 160 1.33 7.15 -8.78
C GLN A 160 1.16 8.68 -8.71
N SER A 161 2.11 9.45 -9.26
CA SER A 161 2.04 10.91 -9.29
C SER A 161 0.94 11.44 -10.23
N ASN A 162 0.53 10.70 -11.27
CA ASN A 162 -0.45 11.19 -12.25
C ASN A 162 -1.91 10.93 -11.86
N ALA A 163 -2.23 9.76 -11.29
CA ALA A 163 -3.63 9.39 -11.02
C ALA A 163 -4.23 10.18 -9.84
N ASN A 164 -3.45 10.42 -8.77
CA ASN A 164 -3.90 11.23 -7.64
C ASN A 164 -4.05 12.71 -8.04
N PHE A 165 -3.23 13.19 -8.99
CA PHE A 165 -3.36 14.54 -9.56
C PHE A 165 -4.68 14.69 -10.33
N ILE A 166 -5.03 13.74 -11.20
CA ILE A 166 -6.26 13.80 -12.01
C ILE A 166 -7.53 13.78 -11.14
N LEU A 167 -7.55 12.96 -10.08
CA LEU A 167 -8.69 12.91 -9.16
C LEU A 167 -8.81 14.19 -8.32
N TRP A 168 -7.70 14.75 -7.85
CA TRP A 168 -7.69 16.03 -7.12
C TRP A 168 -8.08 17.22 -8.02
N PHE A 169 -7.49 17.31 -9.22
CA PHE A 169 -7.81 18.36 -10.17
C PHE A 169 -9.25 18.25 -10.67
N GLY A 170 -9.73 17.05 -10.99
CA GLY A 170 -11.10 16.83 -11.46
C GLY A 170 -12.15 17.19 -10.39
N SER A 171 -11.90 16.87 -9.13
CA SER A 171 -12.84 17.16 -8.04
C SER A 171 -12.81 18.61 -7.56
N VAL A 172 -11.69 19.33 -7.69
CA VAL A 172 -11.56 20.73 -7.21
C VAL A 172 -11.71 21.75 -8.34
N ALA A 173 -11.15 21.50 -9.53
CA ALA A 173 -11.22 22.46 -10.64
C ALA A 173 -12.64 22.53 -11.23
N CYS A 174 -13.37 21.41 -11.28
CA CYS A 174 -14.73 21.36 -11.82
C CYS A 174 -15.73 22.26 -11.06
N PRO A 175 -15.82 22.22 -9.71
CA PRO A 175 -16.70 23.15 -8.98
C PRO A 175 -16.23 24.60 -9.02
N VAL A 176 -14.92 24.87 -9.09
CA VAL A 176 -14.39 26.24 -9.19
C VAL A 176 -14.72 26.87 -10.54
N ILE A 177 -14.57 26.13 -11.65
CA ILE A 177 -14.88 26.63 -12.99
C ILE A 177 -16.39 26.84 -13.15
N LEU A 178 -17.22 25.90 -12.67
CA LEU A 178 -18.67 26.06 -12.67
C LEU A 178 -19.11 27.26 -11.82
N GLY A 179 -18.55 27.41 -10.62
CA GLY A 179 -18.81 28.56 -9.75
C GLY A 179 -18.41 29.89 -10.39
N ALA A 180 -17.26 29.94 -11.09
CA ALA A 180 -16.79 31.13 -11.79
C ALA A 180 -17.68 31.48 -12.99
N ILE A 181 -18.10 30.49 -13.79
CA ILE A 181 -19.02 30.72 -14.92
C ILE A 181 -20.38 31.24 -14.40
N VAL A 182 -20.91 30.64 -13.33
CA VAL A 182 -22.19 31.07 -12.75
C VAL A 182 -22.08 32.46 -12.11
N ALA A 183 -20.98 32.80 -11.44
CA ALA A 183 -20.79 34.14 -10.86
C ALA A 183 -20.67 35.24 -11.93
N ILE A 184 -20.07 34.93 -13.09
CA ILE A 184 -19.89 35.89 -14.17
C ILE A 184 -21.17 36.04 -15.01
N PHE A 185 -21.92 34.97 -15.24
CA PHE A 185 -23.13 35.00 -16.09
C PHE A 185 -24.45 35.13 -15.33
N GLY A 186 -24.48 34.81 -14.02
CA GLY A 186 -25.66 34.94 -13.16
C GLY A 186 -25.81 36.32 -12.52
N GLY A 187 -24.84 37.21 -12.69
CA GLY A 187 -24.91 38.59 -12.18
C GLY A 187 -25.73 39.56 -13.07
N ASP A 188 -26.06 39.15 -14.30
CA ASP A 188 -26.70 40.01 -15.32
C ASP A 188 -28.07 39.49 -15.81
N ILE A 189 -28.80 38.71 -15.00
CA ILE A 189 -30.23 38.39 -15.24
C ILE A 189 -31.05 38.66 -13.98
#